data_AF-A0A024VFY1-F1
#
_entry.id   AF-A0A024VFY1-F1
#
_cell.length_a   1.000
_cell.length_b   1.000
_cell.length_c   1.000
_cell.angle_alpha   90.00
_cell.angle_beta   90.00
_cell.angle_gamma   90.00
#
_symmetry.space_group_name_H-M   'P 1'
#
loop_
_entity.id
_entity.type
_entity.pdbx_description
1 polymer ?
#
loop_
_entity_poly.entity_id
_entity_poly.type
_entity_poly.pdbx_seq_one_letter_code
_entity_poly.pdbx_strand_id
1 'polypeptide(L)' 'MHYLKIVIEIDGPNHFFQKGEMIFYKSNTLFKKRLLRALGYTVISVPISDYTFMFSALDTMHFTKRLLDKANYSAHK' A
#
# COMPACT_ATOMS: atom_id res chain seq x y z
N MET A 1 -20.26 13.33 -9.50
CA MET A 1 -19.60 12.47 -8.51
C MET A 1 -18.31 11.93 -9.11
N HIS A 2 -17.14 12.31 -8.58
CA HIS A 2 -15.89 11.65 -8.94
C HIS A 2 -15.76 10.37 -8.10
N TYR A 3 -15.73 9.21 -8.74
CA TYR A 3 -15.46 7.95 -8.05
C TYR A 3 -13.96 7.84 -7.77
N LEU A 4 -13.60 7.66 -6.50
CA LEU A 4 -12.22 7.45 -6.08
C LEU A 4 -11.79 6.03 -6.51
N LYS A 5 -10.78 5.93 -7.38
CA LYS A 5 -10.22 4.64 -7.79
C LYS A 5 -9.03 4.30 -6.89
N ILE A 6 -9.18 3.30 -6.02
CA ILE A 6 -8.11 2.88 -5.10
C ILE A 6 -7.52 1.56 -5.57
N VAL A 7 -6.19 1.45 -5.54
CA VAL A 7 -5.46 0.18 -5.65
C VAL A 7 -4.73 -0.05 -4.33
N ILE A 8 -4.94 -1.22 -3.73
CA ILE A 8 -4.19 -1.70 -2.58
C ILE A 8 -3.23 -2.78 -3.07
N GLU A 9 -1.93 -2.51 -3.02
CA GLU A 9 -0.91 -3.49 -3.38
C GLU A 9 -0.30 -4.10 -2.12
N ILE A 10 -0.28 -5.43 -2.05
CA ILE A 10 0.47 -6.18 -1.04
C ILE A 10 1.85 -6.51 -1.64
N ASP A 11 2.87 -5.83 -1.16
CA ASP A 11 4.23 -6.02 -1.64
C ASP A 11 4.89 -7.21 -0.91
N GLY A 12 4.98 -8.35 -1.58
CA GLY A 12 5.81 -9.48 -1.11
C GLY A 12 7.33 -9.28 -1.31
N PRO A 13 8.17 -10.27 -0.92
CA PRO A 13 9.64 -10.20 -0.98
C PRO A 13 10.20 -9.97 -2.40
N ASN A 14 9.41 -10.26 -3.43
CA ASN A 14 9.79 -10.00 -4.81
C ASN A 14 9.71 -8.52 -5.19
N HIS A 15 9.06 -7.67 -4.40
CA HIS A 15 8.80 -6.27 -4.71
C HIS A 15 9.80 -5.29 -4.09
N PHE A 16 10.49 -5.70 -3.03
CA PHE A 16 11.46 -4.87 -2.30
C PHE A 16 12.57 -5.71 -1.68
N PHE A 17 13.63 -5.04 -1.24
CA PHE A 17 14.65 -5.57 -0.34
C PHE A 17 14.54 -4.86 1.00
N GLN A 18 14.67 -5.61 2.10
CA GLN A 18 14.66 -5.05 3.45
C GLN A 18 16.08 -5.08 4.02
N LYS A 19 16.55 -3.94 4.51
CA LYS A 19 17.85 -3.80 5.19
C LYS A 19 17.59 -3.19 6.57
N GLY A 20 17.45 -4.05 7.57
CA GLY A 20 16.97 -3.65 8.90
C GLY A 20 15.52 -3.17 8.83
N GLU A 21 15.26 -1.97 9.33
CA GLU A 21 13.93 -1.33 9.28
C GLU A 21 13.64 -0.64 7.94
N MET A 22 14.64 -0.52 7.06
CA MET A 22 14.51 0.22 5.81
C MET A 22 14.07 -0.68 4.65
N ILE A 23 13.03 -0.25 3.92
CA ILE A 23 12.48 -0.94 2.74
C ILE A 23 12.92 -0.23 1.47
N PHE A 24 13.58 -0.97 0.58
CA PHE A 24 14.03 -0.51 -0.73
C PHE A 24 13.22 -1.19 -1.84
N TYR A 25 12.30 -0.47 -2.46
CA TYR A 25 11.49 -1.01 -3.56
C TYR A 25 12.31 -1.20 -4.83
N LYS A 26 12.08 -2.32 -5.53
CA LYS A 26 12.65 -2.56 -6.85
C LYS A 26 12.09 -1.57 -7.88
N SER A 27 12.88 -1.25 -8.90
CA SER A 27 12.50 -0.29 -9.94
C SER A 27 11.18 -0.63 -10.64
N ASN A 28 10.94 -1.92 -10.93
CA ASN A 28 9.70 -2.36 -11.58
C ASN A 28 8.46 -2.13 -10.69
N THR A 29 8.62 -2.34 -9.38
CA THR A 29 7.56 -2.05 -8.40
C THR A 29 7.24 -0.56 -8.37
N LEU A 30 8.27 0.29 -8.33
CA LEU A 30 8.09 1.74 -8.37
C LEU A 30 7.45 2.21 -9.68
N PHE A 31 7.88 1.64 -10.80
CA PHE A 31 7.32 1.95 -12.12
C PHE A 31 5.82 1.65 -12.19
N LYS A 32 5.40 0.44 -11.81
CA LYS A 32 3.97 0.06 -11.76
C LYS A 32 3.15 1.04 -10.91
N LYS A 33 3.64 1.37 -9.71
CA LYS A 33 2.95 2.31 -8.79
C LYS A 33 2.84 3.72 -9.37
N ARG A 34 3.89 4.20 -10.06
CA ARG A 34 3.86 5.50 -10.76
C ARG A 34 2.87 5.50 -11.92
N LEU A 35 2.84 4.42 -12.71
CA LEU A 35 1.89 4.26 -13.81
C LEU A 35 0.44 4.30 -13.32
N LEU A 36 0.13 3.55 -12.26
CA LEU A 36 -1.21 3.55 -11.65
C LEU A 36 -1.62 4.93 -11.16
N ARG A 37 -0.72 5.67 -10.50
CA ARG A 37 -0.99 7.05 -10.07
C ARG A 37 -1.25 7.98 -11.26
N ALA A 38 -0.49 7.84 -12.35
CA ALA A 38 -0.69 8.63 -13.57
C ALA A 38 -2.04 8.34 -14.24
N LEU A 39 -2.58 7.13 -14.07
CA LEU A 39 -3.92 6.74 -14.53
C LEU A 39 -5.06 7.20 -13.58
N GLY A 40 -4.73 7.98 -12.54
CA GLY A 40 -5.70 8.54 -11.61
C GLY A 40 -6.09 7.62 -10.45
N TYR A 41 -5.29 6.59 -10.15
CA TYR A 41 -5.51 5.73 -8.99
C TYR A 41 -4.80 6.28 -7.74
N THR A 42 -5.48 6.25 -6.60
CA THR A 42 -4.83 6.32 -5.29
C THR A 42 -4.19 4.97 -5.00
N VAL A 43 -2.87 4.92 -4.98
CA VAL A 43 -2.10 3.68 -4.76
C VAL A 43 -1.64 3.59 -3.31
N ILE A 44 -2.20 2.64 -2.58
CA ILE A 44 -1.82 2.27 -1.22
C ILE A 44 -0.93 1.04 -1.29
N SER A 45 0.26 1.13 -0.72
CA SER A 45 1.25 0.04 -0.73
C SER A 45 1.43 -0.51 0.67
N VAL A 46 1.34 -1.82 0.81
CA VAL A 46 1.48 -2.53 2.08
C VAL A 46 2.58 -3.58 1.93
N PRO A 47 3.78 -3.36 2.48
CA PRO A 47 4.82 -4.38 2.47
C PRO A 47 4.46 -5.53 3.39
N ILE A 48 4.74 -6.77 2.94
CA ILE A 48 4.42 -7.97 3.69
C ILE A 48 5.20 -8.05 5.00
N SER A 49 6.32 -7.33 5.13
CA SER A 49 7.05 -7.18 6.41
C SER A 49 6.17 -6.55 7.49
N ASP A 50 5.33 -5.58 7.12
CA ASP A 50 4.36 -4.96 8.02
C ASP A 50 3.18 -5.91 8.28
N TYR A 51 2.91 -6.83 7.35
CA TYR A 51 1.83 -7.81 7.40
C TYR A 51 2.19 -9.10 8.15
N THR A 52 3.46 -9.50 8.17
CA THR A 52 3.96 -10.69 8.86
C THR A 52 3.88 -10.56 10.39
N PHE A 53 3.65 -9.35 10.91
CA PHE A 53 3.33 -9.16 12.33
C PHE A 53 1.85 -9.41 12.66
N MET A 54 0.99 -9.61 11.65
CA MET A 54 -0.47 -9.67 11.80
C MET A 54 -0.98 -11.10 11.61
N PHE A 55 -0.69 -11.99 12.56
CA PHE A 55 -1.10 -13.40 12.51
C PHE A 55 -2.58 -13.66 12.88
N SER A 56 -3.39 -12.62 13.14
CA SER A 56 -4.83 -12.76 13.38
C SER A 56 -5.66 -12.01 12.33
N ALA A 57 -6.72 -12.66 11.82
CA ALA A 57 -7.64 -12.07 10.84
C ALA A 57 -8.35 -10.80 11.38
N LEU A 58 -8.48 -10.67 12.70
CA LEU A 58 -9.09 -9.51 13.36
C LEU A 58 -8.19 -8.28 13.19
N ASP A 59 -6.88 -8.46 13.35
CA ASP A 59 -5.92 -7.38 13.21
C ASP A 59 -5.87 -6.89 11.76
N THR A 60 -5.99 -7.79 10.79
CA THR A 60 -6.04 -7.45 9.36
C THR A 60 -7.16 -6.46 9.03
N MET A 61 -8.38 -6.67 9.55
CA MET A 61 -9.52 -5.78 9.30
C MET A 61 -9.28 -4.38 9.88
N HIS A 62 -8.73 -4.30 11.10
CA HIS A 62 -8.41 -3.02 11.74
C HIS A 62 -7.31 -2.26 10.99
N PHE A 63 -6.31 -2.96 10.48
CA PHE A 63 -5.23 -2.36 9.69
C PHE A 63 -5.72 -1.84 8.34
N THR A 64 -6.53 -2.63 7.62
CA THR A 64 -7.14 -2.16 6.36
C THR A 64 -8.01 -0.94 6.58
N LYS A 65 -8.81 -0.90 7.66
CA LYS A 65 -9.63 0.28 8.00
C LYS A 65 -8.76 1.52 8.24
N ARG A 66 -7.72 1.43 9.05
CA ARG A 66 -6.78 2.54 9.30
C ARG A 66 -6.09 3.03 8.02
N LEU A 67 -5.74 2.13 7.10
CA LEU A 67 -5.16 2.50 5.80
C LEU A 67 -6.14 3.28 4.93
N LEU A 68 -7.38 2.81 4.84
CA LEU A 68 -8.43 3.48 4.06
C LEU A 68 -8.77 4.84 4.65
N ASP A 69 -8.85 4.95 5.97
CA ASP A 69 -9.10 6.23 6.66
C ASP A 69 -7.99 7.26 6.35
N LYS A 70 -6.71 6.85 6.34
CA LYS A 70 -5.59 7.71 5.93
C LYS A 70 -5.69 8.15 4.47
N ALA A 71 -6.05 7.24 3.57
CA ALA A 71 -6.17 7.56 2.15
C ALA A 71 -7.32 8.54 1.88
N ASN A 72 -8.47 8.35 2.55
CA ASN A 72 -9.60 9.26 2.47
C ASN A 72 -9.28 10.64 3.06
N TYR A 73 -8.54 10.70 4.17
CA TYR A 73 -8.12 11.98 4.77
C TYR A 73 -7.21 12.79 3.84
N SER A 74 -6.35 12.13 3.07
CA SER A 74 -5.49 12.78 2.08
C SER A 74 -6.25 13.26 0.84
N ALA A 75 -7.46 12.77 0.56
CA ALA A 75 -8.27 13.18 -0.58
C ALA A 75 -9.14 14.42 -0.30
N HIS A 76 -9.28 14.82 0.97
CA HIS A 76 -10.11 15.93 1.42
C HIS A 76 -9.32 17.17 1.88
N LYS A 77 -8.01 17.22 1.59
CA LYS A 77 -7.12 18.35 1.87
C LYS A 77 -6.57 18.91 0.58
#